data_AF-A0A660Y0U6-F1
#
_entry.id   AF-A0A660Y0U6-F1
#
_cell.length_a   1.000
_cell.length_b   1.000
_cell.length_c   1.000
_cell.angle_alpha   90.00
_cell.angle_beta   90.00
_cell.angle_gamma   90.00
#
_symmetry.space_group_name_H-M   'P 1'
#
loop_
_entity.id
_entity.type
_entity.pdbx_description
1 polymer ?
#
loop_
_entity_poly.entity_id
_entity_poly.type
_entity_poly.pdbx_seq_one_letter_code
_entity_poly.pdbx_strand_id
1 'polypeptide(L)' 'MAKRVTKGFASKTQKALRDSKKHCAVCGEPIELVKHIFTQKDSNTDTIRFKEKMVGVCNCNRNEIYK' A
#
# COMPACT_ATOMS: atom_id res chain seq x y z
N MET A 1 -31.29 13.85 11.62
CA MET A 1 -30.88 13.90 10.19
C MET A 1 -29.45 14.41 10.12
N ALA A 2 -28.51 13.66 9.52
CA ALA A 2 -27.11 14.10 9.43
C ALA A 2 -27.01 15.32 8.49
N LYS A 3 -26.55 16.46 9.01
CA LYS A 3 -26.34 17.70 8.25
C LYS A 3 -25.31 17.44 7.15
N ARG A 4 -25.73 17.44 5.88
CA ARG A 4 -24.83 17.33 4.72
C ARG A 4 -23.93 18.56 4.69
N VAL A 5 -22.72 18.45 5.22
CA VAL A 5 -21.68 19.47 5.06
C VAL A 5 -21.24 19.42 3.60
N THR A 6 -21.76 20.33 2.78
CA THR A 6 -21.32 20.56 1.40
C THR A 6 -19.91 21.14 1.42
N LYS A 7 -18.91 20.27 1.52
CA LYS A 7 -17.49 20.63 1.38
C LYS A 7 -17.28 21.21 -0.02
N GLY A 8 -17.07 22.53 -0.11
CA GLY A 8 -16.88 23.26 -1.37
C GLY A 8 -15.61 22.82 -2.13
N PHE A 9 -15.51 23.19 -3.40
CA PHE A 9 -14.40 22.80 -4.29
C PHE A 9 -13.02 23.07 -3.67
N ALA A 10 -12.82 24.24 -3.04
CA ALA A 10 -11.59 24.60 -2.35
C ALA A 10 -11.18 23.61 -1.23
N SER A 11 -12.15 23.09 -0.48
CA SER A 11 -11.86 22.10 0.57
C SER A 11 -11.54 20.71 0.00
N LYS A 12 -11.99 20.41 -1.21
CA LYS A 12 -11.65 19.18 -1.93
C LYS A 12 -10.25 19.27 -2.54
N THR A 13 -9.89 20.40 -3.13
CA THR A 13 -8.54 20.64 -3.67
C THR A 13 -7.49 20.62 -2.56
N GLN A 14 -7.76 21.27 -1.41
CA GLN A 14 -6.86 21.21 -0.25
C GLN A 14 -6.67 19.79 0.27
N LYS A 15 -7.71 18.94 0.24
CA LYS A 15 -7.57 17.53 0.65
C LYS A 15 -6.73 16.74 -0.34
N ALA A 16 -6.88 16.98 -1.64
CA ALA A 16 -6.11 16.32 -2.68
C ALA A 16 -4.62 16.73 -2.69
N LEU A 17 -4.32 17.98 -2.30
CA LEU A 17 -2.97 18.53 -2.21
C LEU A 17 -2.20 18.08 -0.95
N ARG A 18 -2.90 17.63 0.10
CA ARG A 18 -2.23 17.08 1.29
C ARG A 18 -1.67 15.71 0.93
N ASP A 19 -0.35 15.57 0.99
CA ASP A 19 0.32 14.29 0.77
C ASP A 19 -0.03 13.34 1.92
N SER A 20 -1.10 12.55 1.72
CA SER A 20 -1.57 11.56 2.67
C SER A 20 -0.80 10.23 2.57
N LYS A 21 0.29 10.19 1.80
CA LYS A 21 1.10 8.98 1.67
C LYS A 21 1.94 8.80 2.92
N LYS A 22 2.00 7.57 3.45
CA LYS A 22 2.93 7.24 4.52
C LYS A 22 4.34 7.27 3.96
N HIS A 23 5.24 8.01 4.59
CA HIS A 23 6.64 8.07 4.15
C HIS A 23 7.47 7.05 4.95
N CYS A 24 8.48 6.49 4.30
CA CYS A 24 9.40 5.57 4.95
C CYS A 24 10.33 6.36 5.90
N ALA A 25 10.48 5.89 7.14
CA ALA A 25 11.37 6.52 8.12
C ALA A 25 12.86 6.44 7.77
N VAL A 26 13.24 5.56 6.83
CA VAL A 26 14.65 5.29 6.48
C VAL A 26 15.06 6.05 5.22
N CYS A 27 14.26 6.01 4.15
CA CYS A 27 14.59 6.67 2.89
C CYS A 27 13.78 7.95 2.61
N GLY A 28 12.79 8.29 3.45
CA GLY A 28 11.96 9.48 3.27
C GLY A 28 10.99 9.43 2.08
N GLU A 29 11.08 8.40 1.24
CA GLU A 29 10.20 8.23 0.08
C GLU A 29 8.78 7.77 0.46
N PRO A 30 7.78 8.09 -0.38
CA PRO A 30 6.42 7.62 -0.19
C PRO A 30 6.35 6.09 -0.31
N ILE A 31 5.67 5.45 0.65
CA ILE A 31 5.43 4.01 0.65
C ILE A 31 4.26 3.71 -0.30
N GLU A 32 4.52 2.91 -1.32
CA GLU A 32 3.52 2.41 -2.25
C GLU A 32 3.01 1.05 -1.77
N LEU A 33 1.70 0.91 -1.56
CA LEU A 33 1.12 -0.37 -1.14
C LEU A 33 0.93 -1.26 -2.38
N VAL A 34 1.72 -2.33 -2.49
CA VAL A 34 1.67 -3.29 -3.59
C VAL A 34 1.12 -4.62 -3.10
N LYS A 35 0.28 -5.26 -3.92
CA LYS A 35 -0.22 -6.61 -3.68
C LYS A 35 0.83 -7.63 -4.12
N HIS A 36 1.55 -8.20 -3.17
CA HIS A 36 2.57 -9.21 -3.42
C HIS A 36 1.95 -10.62 -3.33
N ILE A 37 2.07 -11.39 -4.40
CA ILE A 37 1.54 -12.76 -4.50
C ILE A 37 2.75 -13.70 -4.48
N PHE A 38 2.82 -14.58 -3.49
CA PHE A 38 3.88 -15.59 -3.40
C PHE A 38 3.32 -17.00 -3.33
N THR A 39 4.04 -17.93 -3.94
CA THR A 39 3.73 -19.36 -3.91
C THR A 39 4.36 -19.99 -2.68
N GLN A 40 3.53 -20.55 -1.81
CA GLN A 40 4.00 -21.36 -0.69
C GLN A 40 3.72 -22.83 -1.02
N LYS A 41 4.78 -23.64 -1.13
CA LYS A 41 4.67 -25.10 -1.21
C LYS A 41 4.51 -25.62 0.22
N ASP A 42 3.43 -26.37 0.47
CA ASP A 42 3.26 -27.08 1.74
C ASP A 42 4.11 -28.36 1.73
N SER A 43 5.08 -28.45 2.63
CA SER A 43 6.06 -29.54 2.68
C SER A 43 5.46 -30.92 3.02
N ASN A 44 4.21 -30.96 3.50
CA ASN A 44 3.54 -32.18 3.93
C ASN A 44 2.53 -32.75 2.92
N THR A 45 1.97 -31.91 2.04
CA THR A 45 0.86 -32.32 1.15
C THR A 45 1.16 -32.11 -0.33
N ASP A 46 2.39 -31.66 -0.66
CA ASP A 46 2.83 -31.38 -2.03
C ASP A 46 1.89 -30.43 -2.81
N THR A 47 1.12 -29.64 -2.06
CA THR A 47 0.16 -28.68 -2.62
C THR A 47 0.81 -27.29 -2.72
N ILE A 48 0.56 -26.61 -3.83
CA ILE A 48 1.01 -25.24 -4.06
C ILE A 48 -0.14 -24.30 -3.70
N ARG A 49 0.07 -23.43 -2.72
CA ARG A 49 -0.90 -22.41 -2.32
C ARG A 49 -0.39 -21.03 -2.71
N PHE A 50 -1.28 -20.23 -3.29
CA PHE A 50 -1.03 -18.82 -3.58
C PHE A 50 -1.47 -17.99 -2.37
N LYS A 51 -0.56 -17.23 -1.79
CA LYS A 51 -0.87 -16.27 -0.72
C LYS A 51 -0.68 -14.86 -1.23
N GLU A 52 -1.65 -14.02 -0.89
CA GLU A 52 -1.64 -12.60 -1.22
C GLU A 52 -1.33 -11.81 0.05
N LYS A 53 -0.34 -10.91 -0.01
CA LYS A 53 -0.01 -10.00 1.09
C LYS A 53 0.10 -8.57 0.56
N MET A 54 -0.55 -7.64 1.24
CA MET A 54 -0.33 -6.21 1.00
C MET A 54 0.99 -5.82 1.66
N VAL A 55 1.97 -5.42 0.84
CA VAL A 55 3.30 -5.01 1.32
C VAL A 55 3.53 -3.56 0.93
N GLY A 56 3.99 -2.75 1.89
CA GLY A 56 4.42 -1.39 1.61
C GLY A 56 5.80 -1.41 0.99
N VAL A 57 5.93 -0.90 -0.24
CA VAL A 57 7.17 -0.81 -1.00
C VAL A 57 7.74 0.60 -0.90
N CYS A 58 9.04 0.69 -0.66
CA CYS A 58 9.85 1.91 -0.73
C CYS A 58 11.19 1.56 -1.39
N ASN A 59 12.07 2.54 -1.64
CA ASN A 59 13.40 2.25 -2.22
C ASN A 59 14.18 1.13 -1.52
N CYS A 60 14.04 1.03 -0.20
CA CYS A 60 14.80 0.07 0.60
C CYS A 60 14.42 -1.40 0.32
N ASN A 61 13.16 -1.69 0.01
CA ASN A 61 12.68 -3.07 -0.16
C ASN A 61 12.24 -3.39 -1.60
N ARG A 62 12.37 -2.43 -2.52
CA ARG A 62 12.00 -2.58 -3.93
C ARG A 62 12.65 -3.81 -4.57
N ASN A 63 13.94 -4.02 -4.31
CA ASN A 63 14.71 -5.12 -4.88
C ASN A 63 14.30 -6.51 -4.35
N GLU A 64 13.68 -6.58 -3.18
CA GLU A 64 13.22 -7.84 -2.58
C GLU A 64 11.85 -8.26 -3.12
N ILE A 65 11.02 -7.28 -3.51
CA ILE A 65 9.61 -7.48 -3.85
C ILE A 65 9.38 -7.67 -5.36
N TYR A 66 10.18 -7.03 -6.21
CA TYR A 66 10.06 -7.13 -7.68
C TYR A 66 10.93 -8.23 -8.31
N LYS A 67 11.36 -9.21 -7.51
CA LYS A 67 12.25 -10.27 -7.97
C LYS A 67 11.55 -11.30 -8.84
#